data_AF-A0A4Y9KRX5-F1
#
_entry.id   AF-A0A4Y9KRX5-F1
#
_cell.length_a   1.000
_cell.length_b   1.000
_cell.length_c   1.000
_cell.angle_alpha   90.00
_cell.angle_beta   90.00
_cell.angle_gamma   90.00
#
_symmetry.space_group_name_H-M   'P 1'
#
loop_
_entity.id
_entity.type
_entity.pdbx_description
1 polymer ?
#
loop_
_entity_poly.entity_id
_entity_poly.type
_entity_poly.pdbx_seq_one_letter_code
_entity_poly.pdbx_strand_id
1 'polypeptide(L)'
;RLMMMLALGGLAIGAVLALMLGNGISRPMIAMCKAMRELASGNFDVVLPGLGRKDEIGEMAGAVEEFKVQAVAKAERDAAASEVQNREQAASRRAELIRFADDFESAVGAIVSNVSASAVQLESAASTLTRTAETTQSLSSQVAGVSEQASSNMQSVATATEELSASVEEIGRQVRDSSRIAEAAVVQAKETDGRIGKLSHAAQQIGEVVKLITAIAEQTNLLALNATIEAARAGEAGRGFAVVASEVKSLASQTAKATDEISSHIAGMQGATAESVVAIKEIGATIGQISSIST
;
A
#
# COMPACT_ATOMS: atom_id res chain seq x y z
N ARG A 1 -64.75 2.70 145.27
CA ARG A 1 -64.83 1.31 144.79
C ARG A 1 -65.69 1.14 143.53
N LEU A 2 -66.79 1.89 143.34
CA LEU A 2 -67.65 1.80 142.14
C LEU A 2 -66.98 2.27 140.82
N MET A 3 -66.17 3.33 140.84
CA MET A 3 -65.48 3.83 139.63
C MET A 3 -64.44 2.86 139.05
N MET A 4 -63.84 1.99 139.87
CA MET A 4 -62.77 1.08 139.44
C MET A 4 -63.32 -0.16 138.71
N MET A 5 -64.57 -0.58 138.97
CA MET A 5 -65.22 -1.67 138.24
C MET A 5 -65.75 -1.24 136.86
N LEU A 6 -66.25 -0.01 136.72
CA LEU A 6 -66.72 0.54 135.44
C LEU A 6 -65.57 0.72 134.44
N ALA A 7 -64.40 1.13 134.90
CA ALA A 7 -63.21 1.24 134.05
C ALA A 7 -62.71 -0.12 133.54
N LEU A 8 -62.71 -1.15 134.40
CA LEU A 8 -62.32 -2.52 134.04
C LEU A 8 -63.34 -3.18 133.09
N GLY A 9 -64.63 -2.95 133.29
CA GLY A 9 -65.69 -3.44 132.38
C GLY A 9 -65.62 -2.78 130.99
N GLY A 10 -65.35 -1.48 130.92
CA GLY A 10 -65.15 -0.77 129.66
C GLY A 10 -63.90 -1.26 128.90
N LEU A 11 -62.82 -1.57 129.62
CA LEU A 11 -61.59 -2.07 129.01
C LEU A 11 -61.73 -3.51 128.48
N ALA A 12 -62.49 -4.36 129.17
CA ALA A 12 -62.77 -5.72 128.71
C ALA A 12 -63.67 -5.74 127.45
N ILE A 13 -64.72 -4.92 127.42
CA ILE A 13 -65.60 -4.80 126.25
C ILE A 13 -64.85 -4.19 125.06
N GLY A 14 -64.01 -3.18 125.30
CA GLY A 14 -63.12 -2.61 124.28
C GLY A 14 -62.12 -3.63 123.72
N ALA A 15 -61.54 -4.48 124.57
CA ALA A 15 -60.62 -5.54 124.15
C ALA A 15 -61.33 -6.62 123.32
N VAL A 16 -62.56 -7.01 123.68
CA VAL A 16 -63.35 -8.00 122.93
C VAL A 16 -63.77 -7.43 121.56
N LEU A 17 -64.22 -6.18 121.49
CA LEU A 17 -64.55 -5.51 120.23
C LEU A 17 -63.32 -5.32 119.34
N ALA A 18 -62.17 -4.94 119.90
CA ALA A 18 -60.91 -4.84 119.17
C ALA A 18 -60.44 -6.19 118.63
N LEU A 19 -60.61 -7.29 119.39
CA LEU A 19 -60.30 -8.64 118.92
C LEU A 19 -61.28 -9.10 117.84
N MET A 20 -62.58 -8.80 117.93
CA MET A 20 -63.55 -9.13 116.89
C MET A 20 -63.33 -8.33 115.60
N LEU A 21 -63.07 -7.03 115.66
CA LEU A 21 -62.78 -6.20 114.47
C LEU A 21 -61.39 -6.51 113.89
N GLY A 22 -60.41 -6.78 114.76
CA GLY A 22 -59.05 -7.15 114.40
C GLY A 22 -58.98 -8.50 113.67
N ASN A 23 -59.63 -9.53 114.21
CA ASN A 23 -59.69 -10.85 113.59
C ASN A 23 -60.75 -10.96 112.49
N GLY A 24 -61.84 -10.19 112.57
CA GLY A 24 -62.97 -10.27 111.64
C GLY A 24 -62.76 -9.50 110.33
N ILE A 25 -62.13 -8.31 110.39
CA ILE A 25 -62.01 -7.37 109.25
C ILE A 25 -60.55 -7.00 108.96
N SER A 26 -59.80 -6.55 109.97
CA SER A 26 -58.48 -5.95 109.74
C SER A 26 -57.45 -6.98 109.23
N ARG A 27 -57.38 -8.17 109.85
CA ARG A 27 -56.48 -9.24 109.40
C ARG A 27 -56.78 -9.74 107.98
N PRO A 28 -58.04 -10.08 107.61
CA PRO A 28 -58.39 -10.47 106.24
C PRO A 28 -58.09 -9.39 105.18
N MET A 29 -58.35 -8.11 105.46
CA MET A 29 -58.02 -7.04 104.50
C MET A 29 -56.52 -6.88 104.27
N ILE A 30 -55.71 -6.96 105.33
CA ILE A 30 -54.24 -6.91 105.21
C ILE A 30 -53.73 -8.08 104.36
N ALA A 31 -54.30 -9.28 104.55
CA ALA A 31 -53.97 -10.46 103.75
C ALA A 31 -54.38 -10.28 102.28
N MET A 32 -55.55 -9.70 101.99
CA MET A 32 -56.00 -9.41 100.62
C MET A 32 -55.13 -8.35 99.93
N CYS A 33 -54.74 -7.28 100.63
CA CYS A 33 -53.80 -6.29 100.11
C CYS A 33 -52.44 -6.91 99.78
N LYS A 34 -51.96 -7.88 100.58
CA LYS A 34 -50.72 -8.60 100.29
C LYS A 34 -50.87 -9.46 99.04
N ALA A 35 -51.96 -10.22 98.94
CA ALA A 35 -52.25 -11.05 97.78
C ALA A 35 -52.39 -10.23 96.48
N MET A 36 -53.02 -9.06 96.55
CA MET A 36 -53.17 -8.18 95.38
C MET A 36 -51.86 -7.49 94.97
N ARG A 37 -50.94 -7.22 95.92
CA ARG A 37 -49.58 -6.78 95.59
C ARG A 37 -48.76 -7.88 94.92
N GLU A 38 -48.89 -9.12 95.37
CA GLU A 38 -48.24 -10.26 94.72
C GLU A 38 -48.80 -10.49 93.31
N LEU A 39 -50.12 -10.37 93.13
CA LEU A 39 -50.76 -10.42 91.83
C LEU A 39 -50.30 -9.29 90.89
N ALA A 40 -50.20 -8.05 91.40
CA ALA A 40 -49.66 -6.92 90.65
C ALA A 40 -48.18 -7.06 90.31
N SER A 41 -47.42 -7.87 91.06
CA SER A 41 -46.03 -8.20 90.75
C SER A 41 -45.86 -9.34 89.73
N GLY A 42 -46.96 -9.88 89.20
CA GLY A 42 -46.96 -10.95 88.20
C GLY A 42 -46.96 -12.36 88.78
N ASN A 43 -47.22 -12.53 90.09
CA ASN A 43 -47.39 -13.84 90.71
C ASN A 43 -48.87 -14.23 90.75
N PHE A 44 -49.28 -15.09 89.81
CA PHE A 44 -50.67 -15.54 89.67
C PHE A 44 -51.01 -16.82 90.46
N ASP A 45 -50.03 -17.42 91.15
CA ASP A 45 -50.20 -18.66 91.95
C ASP A 45 -50.72 -18.39 93.38
N VAL A 46 -51.04 -17.14 93.70
CA VAL A 46 -51.48 -16.74 95.03
C VAL A 46 -52.91 -17.19 95.29
N VAL A 47 -53.11 -17.88 96.42
CA VAL A 47 -54.43 -18.27 96.92
C VAL A 47 -55.06 -17.08 97.64
N LEU A 48 -56.18 -16.57 97.14
CA LEU A 48 -56.83 -15.39 97.72
C LEU A 48 -57.43 -15.70 99.10
N PRO A 49 -57.02 -14.98 100.16
CA PRO A 49 -57.49 -15.24 101.52
C PRO A 49 -58.96 -14.80 101.70
N GLY A 50 -59.83 -15.72 102.10
CA GLY A 50 -61.26 -15.43 102.35
C GLY A 50 -62.20 -15.86 101.23
N LEU A 51 -61.72 -16.55 100.20
CA LEU A 51 -62.55 -17.20 99.17
C LEU A 51 -63.56 -18.15 99.84
N GLY A 52 -64.86 -18.02 99.54
CA GLY A 52 -65.92 -18.84 100.12
C GLY A 52 -66.55 -18.31 101.42
N ARG A 53 -66.14 -17.13 101.91
CA ARG A 53 -66.87 -16.40 102.96
C ARG A 53 -68.19 -15.86 102.42
N LYS A 54 -69.20 -15.73 103.29
CA LYS A 54 -70.53 -15.18 102.97
C LYS A 54 -70.67 -13.69 103.35
N ASP A 55 -69.55 -12.99 103.47
CA ASP A 55 -69.47 -11.56 103.80
C ASP A 55 -68.81 -10.78 102.66
N GLU A 56 -68.73 -9.46 102.79
CA GLU A 56 -68.22 -8.51 101.80
C GLU A 56 -66.75 -8.77 101.44
N ILE A 57 -65.99 -9.38 102.35
CA ILE A 57 -64.60 -9.79 102.11
C ILE A 57 -64.55 -10.99 101.17
N GLY A 58 -65.52 -11.91 101.26
CA GLY A 58 -65.67 -13.03 100.33
C GLY A 58 -66.06 -12.59 98.92
N GLU A 59 -66.93 -11.59 98.80
CA GLU A 59 -67.32 -11.02 97.50
C GLU A 59 -66.15 -10.31 96.80
N MET A 60 -65.37 -9.53 97.56
CA MET A 60 -64.13 -8.92 97.07
C MET A 60 -63.09 -9.98 96.66
N ALA A 61 -62.96 -11.08 97.41
CA ALA A 61 -62.10 -12.19 97.05
C ALA A 61 -62.53 -12.85 95.72
N GLY A 62 -63.84 -12.97 95.47
CA GLY A 62 -64.39 -13.49 94.22
C GLY A 62 -64.10 -12.59 93.02
N ALA A 63 -64.28 -11.28 93.14
CA ALA A 63 -63.96 -10.32 92.07
C ALA A 63 -62.46 -10.28 91.73
N VAL A 64 -61.59 -10.41 92.74
CA VAL A 64 -60.13 -10.47 92.52
C VAL A 64 -59.72 -11.82 91.90
N GLU A 65 -60.41 -12.92 92.20
CA GLU A 65 -60.18 -14.21 91.55
C GLU A 65 -60.56 -14.16 90.07
N GLU A 66 -61.69 -13.56 89.72
CA GLU A 66 -62.09 -13.35 88.33
C GLU A 66 -61.09 -12.46 87.57
N PHE A 67 -60.59 -11.40 88.23
CA PHE A 67 -59.53 -10.56 87.69
C PHE A 67 -58.21 -11.34 87.48
N LYS A 68 -57.83 -12.22 88.42
CA LYS A 68 -56.66 -13.11 88.31
C LYS A 68 -56.80 -14.03 87.10
N VAL A 69 -57.95 -14.71 86.95
CA VAL A 69 -58.22 -15.61 85.83
C VAL A 69 -58.17 -14.87 84.48
N GLN A 70 -58.74 -13.67 84.40
CA GLN A 70 -58.67 -12.84 83.19
C GLN A 70 -57.25 -12.33 82.91
N ALA A 71 -56.47 -12.00 83.94
CA ALA A 71 -55.09 -11.56 83.80
C ALA A 71 -54.17 -12.68 83.31
N VAL A 72 -54.33 -13.92 83.83
CA VAL A 72 -53.62 -15.11 83.35
C VAL A 72 -53.98 -15.41 81.89
N ALA A 73 -55.28 -15.46 81.57
CA ALA A 73 -55.74 -15.71 80.21
C ALA A 73 -55.26 -14.63 79.20
N LYS A 74 -55.13 -13.38 79.64
CA LYS A 74 -54.56 -12.30 78.82
C LYS A 74 -53.05 -12.46 78.64
N ALA A 75 -52.31 -12.78 79.69
CA ALA A 75 -50.87 -13.01 79.63
C ALA A 75 -50.51 -14.19 78.70
N GLU A 76 -51.27 -15.28 78.74
CA GLU A 76 -51.10 -16.43 77.83
C GLU A 76 -51.40 -16.06 76.37
N ARG A 77 -52.46 -15.27 76.11
CA ARG A 77 -52.77 -14.79 74.75
C ARG A 77 -51.71 -13.82 74.23
N ASP A 78 -51.22 -12.91 75.07
CA ASP A 78 -50.19 -11.94 74.69
C ASP A 78 -48.85 -12.65 74.43
N ALA A 79 -48.52 -13.69 75.22
CA ALA A 79 -47.34 -14.54 74.99
C ALA A 79 -47.46 -15.35 73.67
N ALA A 80 -48.61 -15.98 73.42
CA ALA A 80 -48.86 -16.70 72.17
C ALA A 80 -48.86 -15.76 70.94
N ALA A 81 -49.44 -14.57 71.06
CA ALA A 81 -49.43 -13.56 70.01
C ALA A 81 -48.01 -13.03 69.72
N SER A 82 -47.20 -12.81 70.76
CA SER A 82 -45.79 -12.41 70.63
C SER A 82 -44.94 -13.50 69.98
N GLU A 83 -45.18 -14.78 70.30
CA GLU A 83 -44.47 -15.90 69.67
C GLU A 83 -44.81 -16.02 68.18
N VAL A 84 -46.09 -15.88 67.81
CA VAL A 84 -46.53 -15.86 66.41
C VAL A 84 -45.91 -14.68 65.67
N GLN A 85 -45.96 -13.47 66.25
CA GLN A 85 -45.38 -12.26 65.64
C GLN A 85 -43.85 -12.38 65.45
N ASN A 86 -43.14 -12.92 66.43
CA ASN A 86 -41.69 -13.14 66.33
C ASN A 86 -41.36 -14.19 65.26
N ARG A 87 -42.15 -15.26 65.13
CA ARG A 87 -41.98 -16.26 64.05
C ARG A 87 -42.25 -15.65 62.68
N GLU A 88 -43.29 -14.84 62.53
CA GLU A 88 -43.61 -14.13 61.28
C GLU A 88 -42.51 -13.13 60.90
N GLN A 89 -42.00 -12.35 61.86
CA GLN A 89 -40.87 -11.45 61.62
C GLN A 89 -39.59 -12.21 61.25
N ALA A 90 -39.27 -13.30 61.94
CA ALA A 90 -38.11 -14.14 61.62
C ALA A 90 -38.25 -14.78 60.22
N ALA A 91 -39.46 -15.24 59.87
CA ALA A 91 -39.75 -15.79 58.55
C ALA A 91 -39.65 -14.73 57.44
N SER A 92 -40.21 -13.53 57.67
CA SER A 92 -40.12 -12.40 56.75
C SER A 92 -38.67 -11.95 56.54
N ARG A 93 -37.90 -11.80 57.63
CA ARG A 93 -36.48 -11.44 57.57
C ARG A 93 -35.66 -12.49 56.81
N ARG A 94 -35.95 -13.78 57.03
CA ARG A 94 -35.30 -14.88 56.30
C ARG A 94 -35.67 -14.84 54.81
N ALA A 95 -36.92 -14.58 54.47
CA ALA A 95 -37.36 -14.45 53.08
C ALA A 95 -36.69 -13.25 52.38
N GLU A 96 -36.57 -12.10 53.05
CA GLU A 96 -35.83 -10.94 52.52
C GLU A 96 -34.36 -11.26 52.27
N LEU A 97 -33.69 -11.94 53.22
CA LEU A 97 -32.29 -12.34 53.07
C LEU A 97 -32.08 -13.31 51.90
N ILE A 98 -32.98 -14.29 51.73
CA ILE A 98 -32.93 -15.22 50.59
C ILE A 98 -33.11 -14.44 49.29
N ARG A 99 -34.11 -13.56 49.21
CA ARG A 99 -34.34 -12.75 48.02
C ARG A 99 -33.16 -11.84 47.69
N PHE A 100 -32.55 -11.23 48.71
CA PHE A 100 -31.34 -10.43 48.53
C PHE A 100 -30.15 -11.27 48.06
N ALA A 101 -29.99 -12.49 48.58
CA ALA A 101 -28.95 -13.41 48.13
C ALA A 101 -29.17 -13.83 46.68
N ASP A 102 -30.40 -14.15 46.28
CA ASP A 102 -30.76 -14.51 44.89
C ASP A 102 -30.51 -13.33 43.94
N ASP A 103 -30.94 -12.11 44.31
CA ASP A 103 -30.72 -10.89 43.53
C ASP A 103 -29.22 -10.60 43.39
N PHE A 104 -28.46 -10.76 44.47
CA PHE A 104 -27.00 -10.58 44.48
C PHE A 104 -26.30 -11.63 43.61
N GLU A 105 -26.64 -12.91 43.75
CA GLU A 105 -26.09 -14.00 42.94
C GLU A 105 -26.38 -13.79 41.45
N SER A 106 -27.61 -13.39 41.12
CA SER A 106 -28.00 -13.08 39.74
C SER A 106 -27.22 -11.89 39.17
N ALA A 107 -27.10 -10.80 39.93
CA ALA A 107 -26.35 -9.62 39.51
C ALA A 107 -24.85 -9.91 39.33
N VAL A 108 -24.23 -10.61 40.27
CA VAL A 108 -22.81 -11.02 40.18
C VAL A 108 -22.60 -12.01 39.04
N GLY A 109 -23.49 -12.98 38.87
CA GLY A 109 -23.46 -13.93 37.76
C GLY A 109 -23.53 -13.24 36.39
N ALA A 110 -24.39 -12.24 36.24
CA ALA A 110 -24.48 -11.44 35.02
C ALA A 110 -23.20 -10.62 34.74
N ILE A 111 -22.59 -10.04 35.78
CA ILE A 111 -21.32 -9.30 35.65
C ILE A 111 -20.19 -10.24 35.23
N VAL A 112 -20.03 -11.37 35.91
CA VAL A 112 -18.99 -12.37 35.61
C VAL A 112 -19.15 -12.92 34.19
N SER A 113 -20.39 -13.20 33.78
CA SER A 113 -20.69 -13.64 32.40
C SER A 113 -20.29 -12.59 31.36
N ASN A 114 -20.64 -11.32 31.58
CA ASN A 114 -20.25 -10.23 30.67
C ASN A 114 -18.73 -9.99 30.62
N VAL A 115 -18.05 -10.05 31.76
CA VAL A 115 -16.59 -9.91 31.84
C VAL A 115 -15.91 -11.07 31.11
N SER A 116 -16.39 -12.30 31.31
CA SER A 116 -15.89 -13.49 30.62
C SER A 116 -16.07 -13.38 29.10
N ALA A 117 -17.26 -12.98 28.64
CA ALA A 117 -17.53 -12.75 27.22
C ALA A 117 -16.62 -11.67 26.62
N SER A 118 -16.40 -10.57 27.34
CA SER A 118 -15.52 -9.48 26.92
C SER A 118 -14.05 -9.92 26.85
N ALA A 119 -13.60 -10.75 27.80
CA ALA A 119 -12.25 -11.31 27.80
C ALA A 119 -12.00 -12.21 26.58
N VAL A 120 -12.96 -13.08 26.24
CA VAL A 120 -12.89 -13.93 25.03
C VAL A 120 -12.84 -13.08 23.76
N GLN A 121 -13.63 -12.01 23.68
CA GLN A 121 -13.58 -11.09 22.54
C GLN A 121 -12.24 -10.36 22.43
N LEU A 122 -11.68 -9.91 23.56
CA LEU A 122 -10.35 -9.29 23.60
C LEU A 122 -9.24 -10.25 23.17
N GLU A 123 -9.29 -11.51 23.62
CA GLU A 123 -8.33 -12.54 23.22
C GLU A 123 -8.40 -12.81 21.71
N SER A 124 -9.62 -12.91 21.16
CA SER A 124 -9.83 -13.09 19.72
C SER A 124 -9.31 -11.89 18.91
N ALA A 125 -9.57 -10.67 19.38
CA ALA A 125 -9.08 -9.44 18.76
C ALA A 125 -7.54 -9.37 18.82
N ALA A 126 -6.93 -9.72 19.95
CA ALA A 126 -5.48 -9.77 20.11
C ALA A 126 -4.83 -10.81 19.19
N SER A 127 -5.40 -12.02 19.08
CA SER A 127 -4.92 -13.06 18.16
C SER A 127 -4.99 -12.61 16.69
N THR A 128 -6.07 -11.92 16.33
CA THR A 128 -6.24 -11.35 14.99
C THR A 128 -5.18 -10.27 14.72
N LEU A 129 -4.97 -9.35 15.67
CA LEU A 129 -3.94 -8.31 15.56
C LEU A 129 -2.54 -8.91 15.40
N THR A 130 -2.18 -9.94 16.18
CA THR A 130 -0.90 -10.63 16.05
C THR A 130 -0.72 -11.21 14.65
N ARG A 131 -1.74 -11.90 14.12
CA ARG A 131 -1.68 -12.47 12.77
C ARG A 131 -1.56 -11.40 11.68
N THR A 132 -2.27 -10.27 11.84
CA THR A 132 -2.16 -9.13 10.93
C THR A 132 -0.77 -8.51 10.99
N ALA A 133 -0.17 -8.38 12.17
CA ALA A 133 1.19 -7.89 12.33
C ALA A 133 2.22 -8.82 11.66
N GLU A 134 2.12 -10.13 11.86
CA GLU A 134 2.99 -11.12 11.20
C GLU A 134 2.86 -11.07 9.67
N THR A 135 1.63 -10.97 9.16
CA THR A 135 1.37 -10.83 7.72
C THR A 135 1.97 -9.54 7.17
N THR A 136 1.81 -8.43 7.89
CA THR A 136 2.36 -7.12 7.51
C THR A 136 3.88 -7.15 7.50
N GLN A 137 4.50 -7.81 8.46
CA GLN A 137 5.95 -7.98 8.53
C GLN A 137 6.49 -8.79 7.34
N SER A 138 5.82 -9.91 7.00
CA SER A 138 6.18 -10.73 5.84
C SER A 138 6.03 -9.97 4.53
N LEU A 139 4.93 -9.23 4.35
CA LEU A 139 4.70 -8.42 3.16
C LEU A 139 5.73 -7.29 3.04
N SER A 140 6.07 -6.63 4.16
CA SER A 140 7.09 -5.58 4.18
C SER A 140 8.46 -6.10 3.77
N SER A 141 8.83 -7.30 4.23
CA SER A 141 10.08 -7.97 3.82
C SER A 141 10.10 -8.28 2.32
N GLN A 142 8.99 -8.79 1.78
CA GLN A 142 8.86 -9.02 0.33
C GLN A 142 8.97 -7.72 -0.47
N VAL A 143 8.29 -6.66 -0.04
CA VAL A 143 8.36 -5.34 -0.68
C VAL A 143 9.78 -4.78 -0.64
N ALA A 144 10.51 -4.95 0.46
CA ALA A 144 11.92 -4.55 0.55
C ALA A 144 12.77 -5.29 -0.49
N GLY A 145 12.65 -6.61 -0.59
CA GLY A 145 13.39 -7.40 -1.58
C GLY A 145 13.06 -7.03 -3.04
N VAL A 146 11.77 -6.79 -3.34
CA VAL A 146 11.36 -6.31 -4.68
C VAL A 146 11.93 -4.92 -4.97
N SER A 147 11.99 -4.04 -3.96
CA SER A 147 12.55 -2.70 -4.11
C SER A 147 14.06 -2.72 -4.35
N GLU A 148 14.79 -3.60 -3.67
CA GLU A 148 16.22 -3.83 -3.92
C GLU A 148 16.47 -4.35 -5.34
N GLN A 149 15.66 -5.30 -5.81
CA GLN A 149 15.75 -5.80 -7.18
C GLN A 149 15.44 -4.70 -8.22
N ALA A 150 14.41 -3.89 -7.97
CA ALA A 150 14.08 -2.75 -8.84
C ALA A 150 15.22 -1.72 -8.91
N SER A 151 15.88 -1.43 -7.77
CA SER A 151 17.05 -0.56 -7.71
C SER A 151 18.22 -1.10 -8.53
N SER A 152 18.51 -2.41 -8.41
CA SER A 152 19.55 -3.08 -9.21
C SER A 152 19.25 -3.03 -10.72
N ASN A 153 17.99 -3.25 -11.11
CA ASN A 153 17.56 -3.14 -12.49
C ASN A 153 17.71 -1.70 -13.01
N MET A 154 17.33 -0.69 -12.22
CA MET A 154 17.51 0.73 -12.56
C MET A 154 18.99 1.08 -12.77
N GLN A 155 19.88 0.55 -11.93
CA GLN A 155 21.33 0.75 -12.10
C GLN A 155 21.83 0.15 -13.42
N SER A 156 21.34 -1.04 -13.79
CA SER A 156 21.68 -1.68 -15.06
C SER A 156 21.18 -0.87 -16.27
N VAL A 157 19.97 -0.32 -16.18
CA VAL A 157 19.40 0.57 -17.19
C VAL A 157 20.21 1.87 -17.32
N ALA A 158 20.67 2.44 -16.20
CA ALA A 158 21.53 3.62 -16.22
C ALA A 158 22.85 3.34 -16.94
N THR A 159 23.53 2.23 -16.62
CA THR A 159 24.76 1.82 -17.33
C THR A 159 24.51 1.61 -18.83
N ALA A 160 23.44 0.92 -19.21
CA ALA A 160 23.11 0.72 -20.62
C ALA A 160 22.81 2.05 -21.35
N THR A 161 22.23 3.03 -20.65
CA THR A 161 21.97 4.36 -21.21
C THR A 161 23.26 5.16 -21.40
N GLU A 162 24.23 5.03 -20.48
CA GLU A 162 25.57 5.60 -20.63
C GLU A 162 26.32 4.99 -21.82
N GLU A 163 26.28 3.66 -21.99
CA GLU A 163 26.89 2.98 -23.14
C GLU A 163 26.24 3.37 -24.48
N LEU A 164 24.91 3.49 -24.50
CA LEU A 164 24.19 3.99 -25.68
C LEU A 164 24.57 5.43 -26.01
N SER A 165 24.71 6.29 -25.01
CA SER A 165 25.11 7.69 -25.21
C SER A 165 26.52 7.78 -25.81
N ALA A 166 27.46 7.00 -25.28
CA ALA A 166 28.82 6.89 -25.85
C ALA A 166 28.81 6.35 -27.29
N SER A 167 27.96 5.35 -27.57
CA SER A 167 27.81 4.79 -28.92
C SER A 167 27.25 5.81 -29.91
N VAL A 168 26.27 6.63 -29.50
CA VAL A 168 25.71 7.71 -30.33
C VAL A 168 26.75 8.79 -30.60
N GLU A 169 27.58 9.15 -29.62
CA GLU A 169 28.67 10.10 -29.82
C GLU A 169 29.72 9.58 -30.81
N GLU A 170 30.07 8.29 -30.74
CA GLU A 170 30.96 7.63 -31.69
C GLU A 170 30.37 7.58 -33.10
N ILE A 171 29.09 7.20 -33.24
CA ILE A 171 28.39 7.25 -34.53
C ILE A 171 28.41 8.67 -35.09
N GLY A 172 28.17 9.67 -34.25
CA GLY A 172 28.24 11.09 -34.63
C GLY A 172 29.63 11.49 -35.14
N ARG A 173 30.72 10.99 -34.54
CA ARG A 173 32.09 11.19 -35.04
C ARG A 173 32.28 10.52 -36.39
N GLN A 174 31.88 9.26 -36.54
CA GLN A 174 32.03 8.50 -37.79
C GLN A 174 31.23 9.11 -38.95
N VAL A 175 30.05 9.65 -38.70
CA VAL A 175 29.24 10.35 -39.70
C VAL A 175 29.94 11.64 -40.17
N ARG A 176 30.50 12.44 -39.24
CA ARG A 176 31.26 13.64 -39.60
C ARG A 176 32.51 13.31 -40.42
N ASP A 177 33.24 12.26 -40.05
CA ASP A 177 34.40 11.81 -40.82
C ASP A 177 34.01 11.29 -42.21
N SER A 178 32.90 10.56 -42.31
CA SER A 178 32.36 10.09 -43.59
C SER A 178 31.95 11.25 -44.50
N SER A 179 31.31 12.28 -43.94
CA SER A 179 30.95 13.50 -44.68
C SER A 179 32.20 14.22 -45.21
N ARG A 180 33.23 14.38 -44.38
CA ARG A 180 34.53 14.96 -44.79
C ARG A 180 35.22 14.17 -45.89
N ILE A 181 35.19 12.84 -45.83
CA ILE A 181 35.73 11.96 -46.88
C ILE A 181 34.94 12.12 -48.19
N ALA A 182 33.60 12.17 -48.11
CA ALA A 182 32.75 12.37 -49.28
C ALA A 182 33.01 13.72 -49.94
N GLU A 183 33.12 14.81 -49.17
CA GLU A 183 33.49 16.14 -49.69
C GLU A 183 34.85 16.12 -50.41
N ALA A 184 35.87 15.50 -49.81
CA ALA A 184 37.18 15.35 -50.43
C ALA A 184 37.10 14.56 -51.75
N ALA A 185 36.29 13.51 -51.81
CA ALA A 185 36.09 12.72 -53.00
C ALA A 185 35.36 13.49 -54.12
N VAL A 186 34.40 14.38 -53.79
CA VAL A 186 33.77 15.29 -54.77
C VAL A 186 34.82 16.23 -55.38
N VAL A 187 35.71 16.79 -54.56
CA VAL A 187 36.80 17.66 -55.05
C VAL A 187 37.71 16.87 -55.99
N GLN A 188 38.12 15.66 -55.62
CA GLN A 188 38.98 14.80 -56.45
C GLN A 188 38.31 14.41 -57.78
N ALA A 189 37.00 14.12 -57.77
CA ALA A 189 36.24 13.84 -58.99
C ALA A 189 36.23 15.05 -59.94
N LYS A 190 36.01 16.27 -59.42
CA LYS A 190 36.06 17.51 -60.20
C LYS A 190 37.44 17.78 -60.81
N GLU A 191 38.52 17.55 -60.04
CA GLU A 191 39.88 17.67 -60.58
C GLU A 191 40.14 16.67 -61.70
N THR A 192 39.65 15.44 -61.55
CA THR A 192 39.82 14.38 -62.55
C THR A 192 39.04 14.71 -63.83
N ASP A 193 37.80 15.19 -63.72
CA ASP A 193 37.00 15.69 -64.85
C ASP A 193 37.76 16.79 -65.63
N GLY A 194 38.37 17.74 -64.92
CA GLY A 194 39.20 18.78 -65.53
C GLY A 194 40.45 18.25 -66.26
N ARG A 195 41.11 17.22 -65.73
CA ARG A 195 42.26 16.57 -66.40
C ARG A 195 41.83 15.81 -67.65
N ILE A 196 40.71 15.11 -67.61
CA ILE A 196 40.14 14.40 -68.76
C ILE A 196 39.66 15.39 -69.84
N GLY A 197 39.08 16.52 -69.45
CA GLY A 197 38.75 17.60 -70.39
C GLY A 197 39.97 18.12 -71.15
N LYS A 198 41.12 18.29 -70.48
CA LYS A 198 42.38 18.66 -71.14
C LYS A 198 42.88 17.58 -72.11
N LEU A 199 42.76 16.30 -71.75
CA LEU A 199 43.11 15.17 -72.64
C LEU A 199 42.20 15.13 -73.87
N SER A 200 40.89 15.35 -73.70
CA SER A 200 39.93 15.43 -74.81
C SER A 200 40.31 16.53 -75.80
N HIS A 201 40.64 17.71 -75.28
CA HIS A 201 41.07 18.84 -76.10
C HIS A 201 42.39 18.54 -76.86
N ALA A 202 43.37 17.94 -76.18
CA ALA A 202 44.62 17.55 -76.82
C ALA A 202 44.40 16.50 -77.93
N ALA A 203 43.55 15.49 -77.70
CA ALA A 203 43.19 14.50 -78.72
C ALA A 203 42.49 15.14 -79.92
N GLN A 204 41.63 16.14 -79.71
CA GLN A 204 41.00 16.92 -80.78
C GLN A 204 42.04 17.69 -81.60
N GLN A 205 42.99 18.38 -80.95
CA GLN A 205 44.07 19.09 -81.63
C GLN A 205 44.95 18.15 -82.47
N ILE A 206 45.30 16.98 -81.92
CA ILE A 206 46.05 15.96 -82.67
C ILE A 206 45.23 15.47 -83.87
N GLY A 207 43.92 15.25 -83.71
CA GLY A 207 43.04 14.87 -84.81
C GLY A 207 43.04 15.88 -85.97
N GLU A 208 43.02 17.18 -85.67
CA GLU A 208 43.12 18.24 -86.70
C GLU A 208 44.49 18.25 -87.40
N VAL A 209 45.58 18.00 -86.65
CA VAL A 209 46.92 17.87 -87.24
C VAL A 209 47.00 16.64 -88.14
N VAL A 210 46.44 15.50 -87.74
CA VAL A 210 46.44 14.27 -88.55
C VAL A 210 45.67 14.48 -89.86
N LYS A 211 44.48 15.12 -89.82
CA LYS A 211 43.73 15.49 -91.03
C LYS A 211 44.56 16.33 -92.00
N LEU A 212 45.30 17.31 -91.48
CA LEU A 212 46.19 18.13 -92.29
C LEU A 212 47.31 17.30 -92.94
N ILE A 213 47.92 16.37 -92.19
CA ILE A 213 48.96 15.48 -92.73
C ILE A 213 48.39 14.56 -93.81
N THR A 214 47.18 14.01 -93.62
CA THR A 214 46.50 13.21 -94.64
C THR A 214 46.27 14.02 -95.92
N ALA A 215 45.78 15.26 -95.80
CA ALA A 215 45.60 16.14 -96.95
C ALA A 215 46.92 16.46 -97.67
N ILE A 216 48.02 16.68 -96.92
CA ILE A 216 49.36 16.88 -97.50
C ILE A 216 49.84 15.60 -98.21
N ALA A 217 49.62 14.42 -97.63
CA ALA A 217 49.99 13.15 -98.24
C ALA A 217 49.22 12.89 -99.54
N GLU A 218 47.91 13.15 -99.56
CA GLU A 218 47.07 13.07 -100.77
C GLU A 218 47.54 14.05 -101.85
N GLN A 219 47.81 15.31 -101.47
CA GLN A 219 48.33 16.32 -102.38
C GLN A 219 49.71 15.91 -102.94
N THR A 220 50.60 15.39 -102.08
CA THR A 220 51.92 14.90 -102.48
C THR A 220 51.82 13.72 -103.43
N ASN A 221 50.89 12.79 -103.19
CA ASN A 221 50.60 11.67 -104.07
C ASN A 221 50.10 12.13 -105.45
N LEU A 222 49.24 13.16 -105.49
CA LEU A 222 48.80 13.78 -106.75
C LEU A 222 49.94 14.49 -107.49
N LEU A 223 50.80 15.24 -106.78
CA LEU A 223 51.99 15.86 -107.39
C LEU A 223 52.94 14.80 -107.96
N ALA A 224 53.19 13.73 -107.21
CA ALA A 224 54.06 12.63 -107.61
C ALA A 224 53.48 11.86 -108.81
N LEU A 225 52.16 11.69 -108.87
CA LEU A 225 51.48 11.12 -110.03
C LEU A 225 51.66 12.00 -111.28
N ASN A 226 51.43 13.32 -111.16
CA ASN A 226 51.64 14.26 -112.27
C ASN A 226 53.10 14.26 -112.75
N ALA A 227 54.07 14.21 -111.83
CA ALA A 227 55.49 14.09 -112.15
C ALA A 227 55.82 12.76 -112.86
N THR A 228 55.19 11.66 -112.46
CA THR A 228 55.35 10.36 -113.11
C THR A 228 54.82 10.39 -114.55
N ILE A 229 53.68 11.05 -114.79
CA ILE A 229 53.09 11.24 -116.13
C ILE A 229 54.03 12.06 -117.01
N GLU A 230 54.53 13.19 -116.52
CA GLU A 230 55.43 14.06 -117.30
C GLU A 230 56.79 13.39 -117.56
N ALA A 231 57.31 12.61 -116.60
CA ALA A 231 58.51 11.81 -116.78
C ALA A 231 58.33 10.72 -117.84
N ALA A 232 57.16 10.07 -117.90
CA ALA A 232 56.83 9.11 -118.96
C ALA A 232 56.73 9.79 -120.34
N ARG A 233 56.25 11.04 -120.38
CA ARG A 233 56.13 11.85 -121.61
C ARG A 233 57.50 12.26 -122.18
N ALA A 234 58.50 12.44 -121.32
CA ALA A 234 59.88 12.76 -121.70
C ALA A 234 60.70 11.54 -122.21
N GLY A 235 60.12 10.33 -122.23
CA GLY A 235 60.77 9.12 -122.75
C GLY A 235 62.05 8.73 -121.98
N GLU A 236 63.10 8.31 -122.70
CA GLU A 236 64.38 7.87 -122.11
C GLU A 236 65.06 8.94 -121.24
N ALA A 237 64.88 10.24 -121.56
CA ALA A 237 65.45 11.34 -120.79
C ALA A 237 64.79 11.54 -119.41
N GLY A 238 63.55 11.08 -119.23
CA GLY A 238 62.78 11.21 -117.98
C GLY A 238 62.92 10.04 -117.00
N ARG A 239 63.69 9.00 -117.36
CA ARG A 239 63.72 7.71 -116.64
C ARG A 239 64.15 7.83 -115.17
N GLY A 240 65.14 8.69 -114.87
CA GLY A 240 65.57 8.97 -113.49
C GLY A 240 64.51 9.73 -112.67
N PHE A 241 63.82 10.70 -113.30
CA PHE A 241 62.71 11.43 -112.67
C PHE A 241 61.50 10.52 -112.40
N ALA A 242 61.23 9.56 -113.29
CA ALA A 242 60.14 8.60 -113.11
C ALA A 242 60.35 7.71 -111.87
N VAL A 243 61.58 7.27 -111.61
CA VAL A 243 61.91 6.47 -110.41
C VAL A 243 61.70 7.28 -109.13
N VAL A 244 62.20 8.52 -109.08
CA VAL A 244 62.01 9.40 -107.92
C VAL A 244 60.53 9.72 -107.70
N ALA A 245 59.79 10.02 -108.76
CA ALA A 245 58.35 10.29 -108.68
C ALA A 245 57.56 9.07 -108.17
N SER A 246 57.92 7.85 -108.59
CA SER A 246 57.32 6.61 -108.08
C SER A 246 57.64 6.38 -106.60
N GLU A 247 58.87 6.67 -106.16
CA GLU A 247 59.27 6.52 -104.76
C GLU A 247 58.52 7.52 -103.86
N VAL A 248 58.42 8.79 -104.29
CA VAL A 248 57.63 9.82 -103.58
C VAL A 248 56.16 9.42 -103.51
N LYS A 249 55.59 8.87 -104.60
CA LYS A 249 54.22 8.36 -104.62
C LYS A 249 54.01 7.23 -103.61
N SER A 250 54.96 6.29 -103.53
CA SER A 250 54.94 5.19 -102.56
C SER A 250 54.98 5.70 -101.11
N LEU A 251 55.90 6.64 -100.81
CA LEU A 251 56.03 7.27 -99.50
C LEU A 251 54.77 8.04 -99.10
N ALA A 252 54.17 8.77 -100.04
CA ALA A 252 52.92 9.50 -99.81
C ALA A 252 51.75 8.54 -99.49
N SER A 253 51.65 7.42 -100.20
CA SER A 253 50.65 6.37 -99.91
C SER A 253 50.85 5.71 -98.55
N GLN A 254 52.11 5.39 -98.19
CA GLN A 254 52.43 4.87 -96.86
C GLN A 254 52.11 5.88 -95.75
N THR A 255 52.38 7.17 -96.00
CA THR A 255 52.06 8.25 -95.06
C THR A 255 50.55 8.37 -94.86
N ALA A 256 49.76 8.35 -95.94
CA ALA A 256 48.30 8.38 -95.87
C ALA A 256 47.75 7.20 -95.05
N LYS A 257 48.24 5.99 -95.33
CA LYS A 257 47.86 4.80 -94.56
C LYS A 257 48.21 4.91 -93.07
N ALA A 258 49.41 5.38 -92.75
CA ALA A 258 49.83 5.58 -91.36
C ALA A 258 48.96 6.66 -90.66
N THR A 259 48.59 7.74 -91.36
CA THR A 259 47.68 8.75 -90.80
C THR A 259 46.25 8.24 -90.60
N ASP A 260 45.77 7.32 -91.43
CA ASP A 260 44.46 6.67 -91.22
C ASP A 260 44.46 5.79 -89.97
N GLU A 261 45.53 5.01 -89.75
CA GLU A 261 45.71 4.22 -88.53
C GLU A 261 45.78 5.12 -87.28
N ILE A 262 46.53 6.22 -87.33
CA ILE A 262 46.58 7.20 -86.23
C ILE A 262 45.20 7.85 -86.01
N SER A 263 44.47 8.19 -87.08
CA SER A 263 43.12 8.77 -86.97
C SER A 263 42.16 7.83 -86.24
N SER A 264 42.23 6.53 -86.54
CA SER A 264 41.45 5.50 -85.83
C SER A 264 41.80 5.45 -84.33
N HIS A 265 43.10 5.50 -83.98
CA HIS A 265 43.53 5.56 -82.59
C HIS A 265 43.06 6.83 -81.86
N ILE A 266 43.10 7.99 -82.53
CA ILE A 266 42.62 9.26 -81.97
C ILE A 266 41.11 9.20 -81.72
N ALA A 267 40.33 8.67 -82.67
CA ALA A 267 38.90 8.48 -82.49
C ALA A 267 38.60 7.54 -81.31
N GLY A 268 39.35 6.45 -81.17
CA GLY A 268 39.25 5.55 -80.01
C GLY A 268 39.57 6.25 -78.69
N MET A 269 40.63 7.07 -78.63
CA MET A 269 40.97 7.86 -77.44
C MET A 269 39.88 8.88 -77.10
N GLN A 270 39.32 9.57 -78.10
CA GLN A 270 38.21 10.51 -77.90
C GLN A 270 36.97 9.81 -77.33
N GLY A 271 36.62 8.64 -77.86
CA GLY A 271 35.53 7.80 -77.34
C GLY A 271 35.75 7.39 -75.88
N ALA A 272 36.91 6.79 -75.57
CA ALA A 272 37.24 6.38 -74.20
C ALA A 272 37.27 7.56 -73.21
N THR A 273 37.71 8.73 -73.67
CA THR A 273 37.71 9.97 -72.87
C THR A 273 36.28 10.44 -72.58
N ALA A 274 35.39 10.39 -73.58
CA ALA A 274 33.97 10.76 -73.40
C ALA A 274 33.26 9.81 -72.43
N GLU A 275 33.49 8.51 -72.55
CA GLU A 275 32.98 7.50 -71.61
C GLU A 275 33.49 7.77 -70.18
N SER A 276 34.77 8.10 -70.04
CA SER A 276 35.37 8.42 -68.73
C SER A 276 34.75 9.66 -68.09
N VAL A 277 34.41 10.69 -68.86
CA VAL A 277 33.70 11.89 -68.35
C VAL A 277 32.31 11.52 -67.81
N VAL A 278 31.57 10.66 -68.51
CA VAL A 278 30.25 10.20 -68.04
C VAL A 278 30.39 9.45 -66.73
N ALA A 279 31.32 8.49 -66.65
CA ALA A 279 31.56 7.70 -65.44
C ALA A 279 31.95 8.59 -64.24
N ILE A 280 32.81 9.60 -64.44
CA ILE A 280 33.20 10.53 -63.36
C ILE A 280 32.01 11.37 -62.87
N LYS A 281 31.12 11.80 -63.78
CA LYS A 281 29.91 12.54 -63.40
C LYS A 281 28.95 11.69 -62.58
N GLU A 282 28.78 10.42 -62.93
CA GLU A 282 27.96 9.47 -62.16
C GLU A 282 28.55 9.20 -60.77
N ILE A 283 29.88 9.02 -60.69
CA ILE A 283 30.60 8.91 -59.41
C ILE A 283 30.39 10.18 -58.57
N GLY A 284 30.57 11.36 -59.17
CA GLY A 284 30.36 12.64 -58.48
C GLY A 284 28.93 12.82 -57.97
N ALA A 285 27.91 12.40 -58.73
CA ALA A 285 26.52 12.44 -58.31
C ALA A 285 26.25 11.48 -57.14
N THR A 286 26.78 10.26 -57.20
CA THR A 286 26.64 9.25 -56.13
C THR A 286 27.29 9.73 -54.84
N ILE A 287 28.49 10.29 -54.90
CA ILE A 287 29.18 10.85 -53.73
C ILE A 287 28.43 12.07 -53.19
N GLY A 288 27.89 12.93 -54.07
CA GLY A 288 27.04 14.05 -53.67
C GLY A 288 25.80 13.61 -52.89
N GLN A 289 25.15 12.52 -53.31
CA GLN A 289 24.05 11.92 -52.55
C GLN A 289 24.51 11.43 -51.17
N ILE A 290 25.65 10.75 -51.08
CA ILE A 290 26.23 10.29 -49.80
C ILE A 290 26.50 11.46 -48.85
N SER A 291 27.07 12.55 -49.35
CA SER A 291 27.33 13.77 -48.56
C SER A 291 26.03 14.42 -48.05
N SER A 292 24.98 14.45 -48.89
CA SER A 292 23.67 15.00 -48.49
C SER A 292 22.93 14.16 -47.43
N ILE A 293 23.17 12.85 -47.37
CA ILE A 293 22.57 11.96 -46.37
C ILE A 293 23.34 12.04 -45.04
N SER A 294 24.62 12.41 -45.09
CA SER A 294 25.51 12.47 -43.93
C SER A 294 25.48 13.81 -43.18
N THR A 295 24.64 14.76 -43.62
CA THR A 295 24.48 16.12 -43.04
C THR A 295 23.07 16.27 -42.49
#